data_AF-A0A415E8K6-F1
#
_entry.id   AF-A0A415E8K6-F1
#
_cell.length_a   1.000
_cell.length_b   1.000
_cell.length_c   1.000
_cell.angle_alpha   90.00
_cell.angle_beta   90.00
_cell.angle_gamma   90.00
#
_symmetry.space_group_name_H-M   'P 1'
#
loop_
_entity.id
_entity.type
_entity.pdbx_description
1 polymer ?
#
loop_
_entity_poly.entity_id
_entity_poly.type
_entity_poly.pdbx_seq_one_letter_code
_entity_poly.pdbx_strand_id
1 'polypeptide(L)'
;MQLEYDIRDDKTAVITRIPQPEAVIVLPSFVEGCPVTEIGTDVISLGKKSIAREIVLPETLIKISERAFTDLRYLKKLSLPAGLKEIADFGIFTCPDLTELYIPASVVTFGQCAFGYMYEHARAYKLNYFTLLCEKDSQAEKYAKEQKIVYRNI
;
A
#
# COMPACT_ATOMS: atom_id res chain seq x y z
N MET A 1 -19.95 8.54 4.66
CA MET A 1 -19.12 8.01 5.77
C MET A 1 -17.87 8.84 5.85
N GLN A 2 -17.26 8.96 7.04
CA GLN A 2 -16.02 9.71 7.25
C GLN A 2 -14.83 8.77 7.47
N LEU A 3 -13.62 9.31 7.32
CA LEU A 3 -12.35 8.68 7.69
C LEU A 3 -12.37 8.33 9.19
N GLU A 4 -11.95 7.12 9.54
CA GLU A 4 -11.74 6.70 10.93
C GLU A 4 -10.27 6.44 11.21
N TYR A 5 -9.88 6.73 12.43
CA TYR A 5 -8.53 6.62 12.93
C TYR A 5 -8.52 6.41 14.44
N ASP A 6 -7.43 5.82 14.93
CA ASP A 6 -7.12 5.70 16.34
C ASP A 6 -5.86 6.51 16.66
N ILE A 7 -5.88 7.25 17.78
CA ILE A 7 -4.71 7.92 18.34
C ILE A 7 -4.09 7.02 19.41
N ARG A 8 -2.79 6.74 19.29
CA ARG A 8 -2.01 5.92 20.21
C ARG A 8 -1.44 6.76 21.36
N ASP A 9 -1.04 6.08 22.43
CA ASP A 9 -0.43 6.71 23.62
C ASP A 9 0.87 7.47 23.30
N ASP A 10 1.60 7.06 22.25
CA ASP A 10 2.80 7.72 21.77
C ASP A 10 2.53 8.97 20.90
N LYS A 11 1.27 9.41 20.83
CA LYS A 11 0.78 10.54 20.03
C LYS A 11 0.97 10.34 18.52
N THR A 12 0.96 9.11 18.04
CA THR A 12 0.82 8.79 16.62
C THR A 12 -0.59 8.33 16.30
N ALA A 13 -0.96 8.35 15.02
CA ALA A 13 -2.28 7.94 14.57
C ALA A 13 -2.22 6.80 13.54
N VAL A 14 -3.25 5.97 13.58
CA VAL A 14 -3.49 4.86 12.65
C VAL A 14 -4.77 5.13 11.90
N ILE A 15 -4.75 5.10 10.57
CA ILE A 15 -6.01 5.07 9.80
C ILE A 15 -6.61 3.67 9.94
N THR A 16 -7.86 3.59 10.38
CA THR A 16 -8.58 2.32 10.59
C THR A 16 -9.72 2.11 9.59
N ARG A 17 -10.19 3.17 8.93
CA ARG A 17 -11.15 3.06 7.83
C ARG A 17 -11.08 4.25 6.87
N ILE A 18 -11.07 3.97 5.57
CA ILE A 18 -11.14 4.99 4.52
C ILE A 18 -12.56 5.08 3.95
N PRO A 19 -13.16 6.29 3.81
CA PRO A 19 -14.52 6.43 3.29
C PRO A 19 -14.60 6.23 1.77
N GLN A 20 -15.80 5.90 1.28
CA GLN A 20 -16.13 5.70 -0.14
C GLN A 20 -17.14 6.76 -0.64
N PRO A 21 -17.27 7.00 -1.97
CA PRO A 21 -16.49 6.44 -3.09
C PRO A 21 -15.74 7.58 -3.81
N GLU A 22 -14.57 7.96 -3.32
CA GLU A 22 -13.77 8.97 -4.01
C GLU A 22 -12.83 8.30 -5.01
N ALA A 23 -12.81 8.81 -6.24
CA ALA A 23 -11.90 8.29 -7.26
C ALA A 23 -10.43 8.64 -6.95
N VAL A 24 -10.20 9.73 -6.22
CA VAL A 24 -8.89 10.14 -5.71
C VAL A 24 -9.02 10.27 -4.20
N ILE A 25 -8.27 9.47 -3.46
CA ILE A 25 -8.29 9.48 -2.00
C ILE A 25 -7.00 10.16 -1.53
N VAL A 26 -7.13 11.22 -0.75
CA VAL A 26 -6.00 11.93 -0.16
C VAL A 26 -6.07 11.77 1.35
N LEU A 27 -5.10 11.04 1.91
CA LEU A 27 -5.04 10.81 3.35
C LEU A 27 -4.25 11.94 4.03
N PRO A 28 -4.72 12.46 5.17
CA PRO A 28 -4.03 13.54 5.86
C PRO A 28 -2.74 13.04 6.53
N SER A 29 -1.72 13.90 6.56
CA SER A 29 -0.47 13.62 7.32
C SER A 29 -0.64 13.74 8.83
N PHE A 30 -1.68 14.44 9.29
CA PHE A 30 -1.97 14.63 10.70
C PHE A 30 -3.48 14.50 10.95
N VAL A 31 -3.85 13.87 12.05
CA VAL A 31 -5.21 13.87 12.60
C VAL A 31 -5.11 14.33 14.05
N GLU A 32 -5.90 15.34 14.42
CA GLU A 32 -5.90 15.92 15.77
C GLU A 32 -4.49 16.30 16.29
N GLY A 33 -3.63 16.79 15.38
CA GLY A 33 -2.25 17.16 15.70
C GLY A 33 -1.26 15.99 15.84
N CYS A 34 -1.74 14.75 15.73
CA CYS A 34 -0.91 13.54 15.77
C CYS A 34 -0.52 13.11 14.34
N PRO A 35 0.75 12.79 14.05
CA PRO A 35 1.15 12.29 12.74
C PRO A 35 0.50 10.94 12.44
N VAL A 36 0.03 10.78 11.21
CA VAL A 36 -0.47 9.48 10.73
C VAL A 36 0.73 8.64 10.33
N THR A 37 1.06 7.64 11.15
CA THR A 37 2.26 6.81 10.95
C THR A 37 1.93 5.43 10.43
N GLU A 38 0.66 5.03 10.43
CA GLU A 38 0.24 3.70 9.99
C GLU A 38 -1.09 3.73 9.23
N ILE A 39 -1.14 2.95 8.15
CA ILE A 39 -2.39 2.49 7.55
C ILE A 39 -2.68 1.11 8.13
N GLY A 40 -3.77 0.99 8.88
CA GLY A 40 -4.15 -0.23 9.60
C GLY A 40 -4.58 -1.39 8.69
N THR A 41 -5.00 -2.47 9.33
CA THR A 41 -5.45 -3.69 8.65
C THR A 41 -6.82 -3.49 7.99
N ASP A 42 -6.97 -3.98 6.76
CA ASP A 42 -8.23 -3.99 6.00
C ASP A 42 -8.99 -2.63 5.98
N VAL A 43 -8.26 -1.50 5.97
CA VAL A 43 -8.88 -0.15 6.04
C VAL A 43 -9.79 0.15 4.85
N ILE A 44 -9.57 -0.55 3.73
CA ILE A 44 -10.36 -0.48 2.52
C ILE A 44 -10.36 -1.84 1.81
N SER A 45 -11.54 -2.46 1.69
CA SER A 45 -11.75 -3.72 0.97
C SER A 45 -13.07 -3.66 0.22
N LEU A 46 -12.98 -3.45 -1.10
CA LEU A 46 -14.14 -3.00 -1.91
C LEU A 46 -14.58 -3.99 -2.99
N GLY A 47 -13.78 -5.02 -3.29
CA GLY A 47 -14.07 -5.90 -4.41
C GLY A 47 -14.32 -5.13 -5.71
N LYS A 48 -15.29 -5.60 -6.51
CA LYS A 48 -15.73 -4.95 -7.76
C LYS A 48 -16.39 -3.57 -7.57
N LYS A 49 -16.64 -3.12 -6.33
CA LYS A 49 -17.29 -1.84 -6.03
C LYS A 49 -16.30 -0.69 -5.82
N SER A 50 -14.99 -0.97 -5.77
CA SER A 50 -14.00 0.11 -5.73
C SER A 50 -14.18 1.02 -6.94
N ILE A 51 -14.04 2.34 -6.75
CA ILE A 51 -13.81 3.29 -7.84
C ILE A 51 -12.53 4.10 -7.67
N ALA A 52 -11.74 3.79 -6.63
CA ALA A 52 -10.49 4.46 -6.35
C ALA A 52 -9.51 4.23 -7.50
N ARG A 53 -8.95 5.30 -8.03
CA ARG A 53 -7.97 5.32 -9.13
C ARG A 53 -6.61 5.80 -8.66
N GLU A 54 -6.59 6.67 -7.67
CA GLU A 54 -5.39 7.21 -7.05
C GLU A 54 -5.54 7.27 -5.53
N ILE A 55 -4.48 6.90 -4.82
CA ILE A 55 -4.35 7.10 -3.38
C ILE A 55 -3.06 7.86 -3.11
N VAL A 56 -3.19 9.00 -2.44
CA VAL A 56 -2.06 9.78 -1.91
C VAL A 56 -1.95 9.50 -0.42
N LEU A 57 -0.82 8.94 -0.02
CA LEU A 57 -0.55 8.53 1.35
C LEU A 57 -0.03 9.70 2.21
N PRO A 58 -0.16 9.59 3.55
CA PRO A 58 0.43 10.54 4.50
C PRO A 58 1.96 10.62 4.34
N GLU A 59 2.56 11.81 4.31
CA GLU A 59 4.03 11.95 4.22
C GLU A 59 4.75 11.44 5.49
N THR A 60 4.04 11.41 6.61
CA THR A 60 4.50 10.88 7.91
C THR A 60 4.41 9.37 8.01
N LEU A 61 3.92 8.68 6.98
CA LEU A 61 3.62 7.25 7.06
C LEU A 61 4.90 6.41 7.19
N ILE A 62 4.88 5.50 8.16
CA ILE A 62 5.99 4.59 8.46
C ILE A 62 5.64 3.14 8.07
N LYS A 63 4.37 2.74 8.21
CA LYS A 63 3.93 1.36 8.01
C LYS A 63 2.61 1.24 7.23
N ILE A 64 2.57 0.28 6.31
CA ILE A 64 1.35 -0.25 5.71
C ILE A 64 1.13 -1.64 6.30
N SER A 65 0.05 -1.81 7.07
CA SER A 65 -0.26 -3.05 7.77
C SER A 65 -0.91 -4.10 6.87
N GLU A 66 -1.12 -5.30 7.42
CA GLU A 66 -1.62 -6.45 6.69
C GLU A 66 -2.92 -6.11 5.95
N ARG A 67 -3.00 -6.45 4.65
CA ARG A 67 -4.22 -6.27 3.84
C ARG A 67 -4.76 -4.83 3.78
N ALA A 68 -3.98 -3.82 4.15
CA ALA A 68 -4.41 -2.43 4.23
C ALA A 68 -5.16 -1.96 2.97
N PHE A 69 -4.61 -2.25 1.79
CA PHE A 69 -5.21 -1.93 0.50
C PHE A 69 -5.56 -3.21 -0.25
N THR A 70 -6.78 -3.72 -0.04
CA THR A 70 -7.23 -4.96 -0.67
C THR A 70 -8.34 -4.73 -1.69
N ASP A 71 -8.27 -5.43 -2.83
CA ASP A 71 -9.32 -5.44 -3.85
C ASP A 71 -9.64 -4.05 -4.46
N LEU A 72 -8.61 -3.21 -4.62
CA LEU A 72 -8.76 -1.93 -5.32
C LEU A 72 -8.59 -2.12 -6.83
N ARG A 73 -9.63 -2.68 -7.47
CA ARG A 73 -9.58 -3.16 -8.86
C ARG A 73 -9.25 -2.11 -9.92
N TYR A 74 -9.47 -0.83 -9.64
CA TYR A 74 -9.19 0.28 -10.57
C TYR A 74 -8.08 1.21 -10.10
N LEU A 75 -7.38 0.86 -9.01
CA LEU A 75 -6.26 1.66 -8.52
C LEU A 75 -5.14 1.61 -9.55
N LYS A 76 -4.79 2.77 -10.11
CA LYS A 76 -3.73 2.92 -11.12
C LYS A 76 -2.50 3.60 -10.56
N LYS A 77 -2.67 4.41 -9.52
CA LYS A 77 -1.59 5.21 -8.94
C LYS A 77 -1.63 5.14 -7.42
N LEU A 78 -0.49 4.78 -6.85
CA LEU A 78 -0.24 4.80 -5.41
C LEU A 78 1.16 5.38 -5.21
N SER A 79 1.24 6.53 -4.55
CA SER A 79 2.52 7.17 -4.25
C SER A 79 2.93 6.77 -2.83
N LEU A 80 4.06 6.06 -2.70
CA LEU A 80 4.63 5.70 -1.40
C LEU A 80 5.51 6.83 -0.88
N PRO A 81 5.35 7.27 0.37
CA PRO A 81 6.11 8.39 0.93
C PRO A 81 7.54 7.98 1.24
N ALA A 82 8.47 8.93 1.16
CA ALA A 82 9.91 8.68 1.34
C ALA A 82 10.30 8.23 2.77
N GLY A 83 9.39 8.37 3.74
CA GLY A 83 9.57 7.91 5.11
C GLY A 83 9.19 6.44 5.35
N LEU A 84 8.44 5.82 4.43
CA LEU A 84 7.86 4.48 4.61
C LEU A 84 8.94 3.43 4.86
N LYS A 85 8.76 2.59 5.88
CA LYS A 85 9.73 1.56 6.29
C LYS A 85 9.25 0.14 6.04
N GLU A 86 7.95 -0.10 6.15
CA GLU A 86 7.38 -1.44 6.13
C GLU A 86 6.11 -1.52 5.30
N ILE A 87 6.03 -2.59 4.49
CA ILE A 87 4.80 -3.06 3.86
C ILE A 87 4.59 -4.50 4.30
N ALA A 88 3.59 -4.72 5.15
CA ALA A 88 3.30 -6.03 5.73
C ALA A 88 2.66 -7.01 4.73
N ASP A 89 2.33 -8.20 5.21
CA ASP A 89 1.74 -9.28 4.41
C ASP A 89 0.50 -8.78 3.68
N PHE A 90 0.45 -9.01 2.37
CA PHE A 90 -0.67 -8.58 1.53
C PHE A 90 -1.01 -7.07 1.62
N GLY A 91 -0.06 -6.20 1.99
CA GLY A 91 -0.34 -4.78 2.26
C GLY A 91 -1.03 -4.03 1.11
N ILE A 92 -0.67 -4.34 -0.15
CA ILE A 92 -1.28 -3.81 -1.37
C ILE A 92 -1.67 -4.99 -2.28
N PHE A 93 -2.84 -5.58 -2.04
CA PHE A 93 -3.19 -6.90 -2.55
C PHE A 93 -4.43 -6.87 -3.44
N THR A 94 -4.42 -7.64 -4.54
CA THR A 94 -5.51 -7.71 -5.52
C THR A 94 -5.84 -6.34 -6.16
N CYS A 95 -4.80 -5.67 -6.65
CA CYS A 95 -4.88 -4.38 -7.36
C CYS A 95 -4.39 -4.54 -8.83
N PRO A 96 -5.18 -5.18 -9.73
CA PRO A 96 -4.73 -5.52 -11.10
C PRO A 96 -4.39 -4.32 -12.00
N ASP A 97 -5.03 -3.16 -11.79
CA ASP A 97 -4.78 -1.95 -12.58
C ASP A 97 -3.52 -1.19 -12.13
N LEU A 98 -2.94 -1.54 -10.97
CA LEU A 98 -1.69 -0.97 -10.48
C LEU A 98 -0.55 -1.75 -11.13
N THR A 99 -0.18 -1.39 -12.35
CA THR A 99 0.80 -2.15 -13.16
C THR A 99 2.24 -1.82 -12.84
N GLU A 100 2.51 -0.64 -12.29
CA GLU A 100 3.83 -0.21 -11.83
C GLU A 100 3.72 0.39 -10.43
N LEU A 101 4.70 0.14 -9.57
CA LEU A 101 4.79 0.76 -8.25
C LEU A 101 6.26 1.08 -7.94
N TYR A 102 6.53 2.35 -7.62
CA TYR A 102 7.80 2.76 -7.08
C TYR A 102 7.89 2.45 -5.59
N ILE A 103 8.93 1.72 -5.20
CA ILE A 103 9.26 1.44 -3.81
C ILE A 103 10.47 2.30 -3.40
N PRO A 104 10.29 3.29 -2.51
CA PRO A 104 11.39 4.09 -1.98
C PRO A 104 12.45 3.22 -1.29
N ALA A 105 13.73 3.59 -1.38
CA ALA A 105 14.81 2.86 -0.70
C ALA A 105 14.68 2.82 0.84
N SER A 106 13.83 3.68 1.41
CA SER A 106 13.50 3.67 2.84
C SER A 106 12.74 2.40 3.27
N VAL A 107 12.05 1.71 2.36
CA VAL A 107 11.29 0.50 2.66
C VAL A 107 12.25 -0.67 2.78
N VAL A 108 12.41 -1.17 4.00
CA VAL A 108 13.39 -2.20 4.33
C VAL A 108 12.77 -3.52 4.75
N THR A 109 11.47 -3.52 5.07
CA THR A 109 10.72 -4.69 5.53
C THR A 109 9.54 -4.95 4.59
N PHE A 110 9.45 -6.19 4.11
CA PHE A 110 8.41 -6.64 3.19
C PHE A 110 7.77 -7.94 3.69
N GLY A 111 6.45 -7.96 3.71
CA GLY A 111 5.69 -9.17 4.00
C GLY A 111 5.54 -10.11 2.79
N GLN A 112 4.93 -11.25 3.05
CA GLN A 112 4.50 -12.19 2.03
C GLN A 112 3.50 -11.52 1.09
N CYS A 113 3.74 -11.63 -0.22
CA CYS A 113 2.85 -11.09 -1.26
C CYS A 113 2.48 -9.61 -1.03
N ALA A 114 3.42 -8.78 -0.57
CA ALA A 114 3.19 -7.40 -0.13
C ALA A 114 2.53 -6.52 -1.22
N PHE A 115 2.89 -6.75 -2.49
CA PHE A 115 2.31 -6.07 -3.66
C PHE A 115 2.53 -6.89 -4.93
N GLY A 116 1.76 -6.61 -6.00
CA GLY A 116 1.92 -7.27 -7.30
C GLY A 116 1.31 -8.68 -7.36
N TYR A 117 0.35 -8.98 -6.48
CA TYR A 117 -0.38 -10.25 -6.44
C TYR A 117 -1.90 -10.01 -6.52
N MET A 118 -2.60 -11.04 -6.99
CA MET A 118 -4.05 -11.17 -6.93
C MET A 118 -4.44 -12.38 -6.10
N TYR A 119 -5.60 -12.28 -5.45
CA TYR A 119 -6.30 -13.41 -4.86
C TYR A 119 -7.58 -13.69 -5.63
N GLU A 120 -7.66 -14.87 -6.23
CA GLU A 120 -8.88 -15.33 -6.90
C GLU A 120 -8.94 -16.85 -6.79
N HIS A 121 -10.15 -17.41 -6.81
CA HIS A 121 -10.35 -18.87 -6.75
C HIS A 121 -9.57 -19.55 -5.60
N ALA A 122 -9.56 -18.90 -4.42
CA ALA A 122 -8.88 -19.35 -3.20
C ALA A 122 -7.36 -19.53 -3.33
N ARG A 123 -6.71 -18.81 -4.25
CA ARG A 123 -5.25 -18.83 -4.42
C ARG A 123 -4.70 -17.43 -4.69
N ALA A 124 -3.57 -17.14 -4.05
CA ALA A 124 -2.75 -15.98 -4.41
C ALA A 124 -1.89 -16.32 -5.63
N TYR A 125 -1.84 -15.43 -6.61
CA TYR A 125 -0.94 -15.54 -7.76
C TYR A 125 -0.32 -14.18 -8.09
N LYS A 126 0.93 -14.22 -8.54
CA LYS A 126 1.68 -13.03 -8.93
C LYS A 126 1.18 -12.52 -10.28
N LEU A 127 1.14 -11.20 -10.42
CA LEU A 127 0.85 -10.52 -11.67
C LEU A 127 2.12 -10.48 -12.53
N ASN A 128 2.16 -11.24 -13.62
CA ASN A 128 3.34 -11.31 -14.48
C ASN A 128 3.61 -10.01 -15.26
N TYR A 129 2.63 -9.11 -15.32
CA TYR A 129 2.75 -7.79 -15.95
C TYR A 129 3.06 -6.67 -14.94
N PHE A 130 3.05 -6.96 -13.64
CA PHE A 130 3.41 -5.96 -12.63
C PHE A 130 4.92 -5.71 -12.64
N THR A 131 5.32 -4.45 -12.70
CA THR A 131 6.72 -4.03 -12.64
C THR A 131 6.99 -3.21 -11.38
N LEU A 132 7.92 -3.69 -10.56
CA LEU A 132 8.44 -2.95 -9.42
C LEU A 132 9.51 -1.96 -9.88
N LEU A 133 9.37 -0.69 -9.54
CA LEU A 133 10.40 0.32 -9.75
C LEU A 133 11.14 0.52 -8.41
N CYS A 134 12.46 0.43 -8.41
CA CYS A 134 13.24 0.59 -7.19
C CYS A 134 14.64 1.13 -7.47
N GLU A 135 15.32 1.60 -6.44
CA GLU A 135 16.73 1.91 -6.51
C GLU A 135 17.57 0.63 -6.57
N LYS A 136 18.72 0.69 -7.26
CA LYS A 136 19.68 -0.41 -7.32
C LYS A 136 20.23 -0.74 -5.92
N ASP A 137 20.44 -2.02 -5.66
CA ASP A 137 20.95 -2.59 -4.40
C ASP A 137 20.02 -2.37 -3.18
N SER A 138 18.81 -1.85 -3.40
CA SER A 138 17.78 -1.66 -2.37
C SER A 138 17.20 -2.98 -1.86
N GLN A 139 16.54 -2.92 -0.70
CA GLN A 139 15.80 -4.08 -0.17
C GLN A 139 14.62 -4.46 -1.09
N ALA A 140 14.03 -3.49 -1.79
CA ALA A 140 12.99 -3.73 -2.79
C ALA A 140 13.52 -4.54 -3.98
N GLU A 141 14.74 -4.25 -4.46
CA GLU A 141 15.37 -5.03 -5.53
C GLU A 141 15.62 -6.49 -5.09
N LYS A 142 16.09 -6.70 -3.86
CA LYS A 142 16.28 -8.05 -3.29
C LYS A 142 14.96 -8.80 -3.17
N TYR A 143 13.93 -8.14 -2.63
CA TYR A 143 12.58 -8.69 -2.56
C TYR A 143 12.06 -9.11 -3.94
N ALA A 144 12.23 -8.24 -4.96
CA ALA A 144 11.78 -8.55 -6.31
C ALA A 144 12.51 -9.78 -6.88
N LYS A 145 13.82 -9.91 -6.66
CA LYS A 145 14.62 -11.08 -7.06
C LYS A 145 14.11 -12.36 -6.39
N GLU A 146 13.90 -12.34 -5.07
CA GLU A 146 13.43 -13.48 -4.29
C GLU A 146 12.03 -13.95 -4.71
N GLN A 147 11.11 -13.00 -4.88
CA GLN A 147 9.72 -13.26 -5.31
C GLN A 147 9.58 -13.46 -6.83
N LYS A 148 10.68 -13.31 -7.58
CA LYS A 148 10.75 -13.36 -9.05
C LYS A 148 9.81 -12.33 -9.71
N ILE A 149 9.60 -11.18 -9.08
CA ILE A 149 8.81 -10.06 -9.63
C ILE A 149 9.65 -9.35 -10.69
N VAL A 150 9.02 -8.90 -11.78
CA VAL A 150 9.70 -8.07 -12.78
C VAL A 150 10.01 -6.72 -12.15
N TYR A 151 11.25 -6.24 -12.28
CA TYR A 151 11.65 -4.95 -11.73
C TYR A 151 12.52 -4.15 -12.70
N ARG A 152 12.54 -2.84 -12.50
CA ARG A 152 13.40 -1.88 -13.20
C ARG A 152 14.08 -0.98 -12.18
N ASN A 153 15.40 -0.88 -12.25
CA ASN A 153 16.15 0.07 -11.47
C ASN A 153 15.97 1.49 -12.06
N ILE A 154 15.70 2.48 -11.21
CA ILE A 154 15.56 3.89 -11.58
C ILE A 154 16.47 4.80 -10.77
#